data_AF-A0A8K0M7A2-F1
#
_entry.id   AF-A0A8K0M7A2-F1
#
_cell.length_a   1.000
_cell.length_b   1.000
_cell.length_c   1.000
_cell.angle_alpha   90.00
_cell.angle_beta   90.00
_cell.angle_gamma   90.00
#
_symmetry.space_group_name_H-M   'P 1'
#
loop_
_entity.id
_entity.type
_entity.pdbx_description
1 polymer ?
#
loop_
_entity_poly.entity_id
_entity_poly.type
_entity_poly.pdbx_seq_one_letter_code
_entity_poly.pdbx_strand_id
1 'polypeptide(L)'
;MTVRKALAIAFCTHAAINRTGDEYLTVHENTPALLSPHSSLVGDRYEWIIYTNFHTSGGKQFLQTATAINAEWLVDLPFFQETRLAKNGTGR
;
A
#
# COMPACT_ATOMS: atom_id res chain seq x y z
N MET A 1 -17.40 -8.80 -9.00
CA MET A 1 -16.54 -7.90 -8.20
C MET A 1 -16.56 -8.42 -6.76
N THR A 2 -15.41 -8.71 -6.16
CA THR A 2 -15.32 -9.24 -4.79
C THR A 2 -15.19 -8.08 -3.79
N VAL A 3 -15.49 -8.33 -2.51
CA VAL A 3 -15.37 -7.33 -1.42
C VAL A 3 -13.97 -6.72 -1.39
N ARG A 4 -12.93 -7.54 -1.51
CA ARG A 4 -11.53 -7.11 -1.50
C ARG A 4 -11.18 -6.21 -2.69
N LYS A 5 -11.69 -6.52 -3.89
CA LYS A 5 -11.51 -5.66 -5.07
C LYS A 5 -12.23 -4.32 -4.92
N ALA A 6 -13.42 -4.32 -4.31
CA ALA A 6 -14.13 -3.08 -3.99
C ALA A 6 -13.35 -2.20 -3.01
N LEU A 7 -12.81 -2.79 -1.94
CA LEU A 7 -11.96 -2.09 -0.99
C LEU A 7 -10.68 -1.54 -1.64
N ALA A 8 -10.02 -2.34 -2.50
CA ALA A 8 -8.83 -1.91 -3.22
C ALA A 8 -9.09 -0.64 -4.05
N ILE A 9 -10.21 -0.60 -4.78
CA ILE A 9 -10.61 0.56 -5.59
C ILE A 9 -10.93 1.77 -4.69
N ALA A 10 -11.70 1.56 -3.62
CA ALA A 10 -12.12 2.64 -2.72
C ALA A 10 -10.94 3.29 -1.97
N PHE A 11 -9.93 2.50 -1.61
CA PHE A 11 -8.75 2.95 -0.85
C PHE A 11 -7.47 2.96 -1.71
N CYS A 12 -7.59 3.18 -3.01
CA CYS A 12 -6.48 3.07 -3.95
C CYS A 12 -5.30 4.03 -3.66
N THR A 13 -5.55 5.18 -3.03
CA THR A 13 -4.49 6.12 -2.57
C THR A 13 -3.79 5.68 -1.28
N HIS A 14 -4.39 4.74 -0.54
CA HIS A 14 -3.83 4.16 0.68
C HIS A 14 -3.21 2.78 0.39
N ALA A 15 -2.61 2.63 -0.79
CA ALA A 15 -1.85 1.45 -1.15
C ALA A 15 -0.44 1.51 -0.53
N ALA A 16 0.10 0.35 -0.17
CA ALA A 16 1.49 0.19 0.25
C ALA A 16 2.08 -1.11 -0.29
N ILE A 17 3.37 -1.09 -0.60
CA ILE A 17 4.13 -2.22 -1.13
C ILE A 17 5.09 -2.76 -0.07
N ASN A 18 5.19 -4.09 0.05
CA ASN A 18 6.10 -4.73 0.99
C ASN A 18 7.55 -4.36 0.63
N ARG A 19 8.31 -3.93 1.63
CA ARG A 19 9.74 -3.65 1.49
C ARG A 19 10.56 -4.78 2.09
N THR A 20 10.34 -5.05 3.38
CA THR A 20 11.03 -6.11 4.11
C THR A 20 10.21 -6.57 5.30
N GLY A 21 9.90 -7.86 5.40
CA GLY A 21 9.16 -8.40 6.54
C GLY A 21 7.78 -7.75 6.68
N ASP A 22 7.54 -7.07 7.79
CA ASP A 22 6.30 -6.32 8.07
C ASP A 22 6.43 -4.81 7.81
N GLU A 23 7.54 -4.35 7.21
CA GLU A 23 7.71 -2.97 6.75
C GLU A 23 7.23 -2.80 5.30
N TYR A 24 6.41 -1.77 5.09
CA TYR A 24 5.81 -1.40 3.83
C TYR A 24 6.16 0.05 3.47
N LEU A 25 6.16 0.35 2.19
CA LEU A 25 6.33 1.70 1.65
C LEU A 25 4.98 2.19 1.12
N THR A 26 4.45 3.29 1.66
CA THR A 26 3.20 3.87 1.15
C THR A 26 3.41 4.40 -0.26
N VAL A 27 2.49 4.10 -1.18
CA VAL A 27 2.63 4.44 -2.59
C VAL A 27 2.45 5.95 -2.81
N HIS A 28 1.47 6.56 -2.14
CA HIS A 28 1.14 7.97 -2.34
C HIS A 28 2.17 8.92 -1.70
N GLU A 29 2.68 8.60 -0.51
CA GLU A 29 3.55 9.50 0.25
C GLU A 29 5.02 9.05 0.27
N ASN A 30 5.32 7.90 -0.34
CA ASN A 30 6.65 7.29 -0.34
C ASN A 30 7.23 7.17 1.09
N THR A 31 6.37 6.83 2.06
CA THR A 31 6.71 6.84 3.48
C THR A 31 6.82 5.40 4.01
N PRO A 32 7.94 5.02 4.66
CA PRO A 32 8.06 3.71 5.28
C PRO A 32 7.17 3.62 6.53
N ALA A 33 6.43 2.52 6.64
CA ALA A 33 5.53 2.24 7.75
C ALA A 33 5.48 0.74 8.07
N LEU A 34 5.31 0.42 9.34
CA LEU A 34 5.16 -0.96 9.81
C LEU A 34 3.69 -1.36 9.79
N LEU A 35 3.40 -2.64 9.54
CA LEU A 35 2.10 -3.16 9.93
C LEU A 35 1.91 -3.00 11.44
N SER A 36 0.68 -2.64 11.84
CA SER A 36 0.32 -2.66 13.26
C SER A 36 0.52 -4.08 13.82
N PRO A 37 1.08 -4.23 15.05
CA PRO A 37 1.30 -5.54 15.66
C PRO A 37 0.03 -6.40 15.83
N HIS A 38 -1.14 -5.77 15.80
CA HIS A 38 -2.44 -6.43 15.90
C HIS A 38 -3.07 -6.76 14.52
N SER A 39 -2.36 -6.49 13.42
CA SER A 39 -2.82 -6.84 12.08
C SER A 39 -2.78 -8.35 11.88
N SER A 40 -3.81 -8.91 11.26
CA SER A 40 -3.83 -10.32 10.86
C SER A 40 -2.87 -10.64 9.72
N LEU A 41 -2.27 -9.63 9.07
CA LEU A 41 -1.31 -9.82 7.98
C LEU A 41 0.15 -9.96 8.46
N VAL A 42 0.41 -9.81 9.76
CA VAL A 42 1.76 -9.93 10.32
C VAL A 42 2.31 -11.32 10.03
N GLY A 43 3.51 -11.38 9.45
CA GLY A 43 4.20 -12.65 9.12
C GLY A 43 3.85 -13.26 7.77
N ASP A 44 2.72 -12.89 7.16
CA ASP A 44 2.26 -13.44 5.86
C ASP A 44 2.91 -12.77 4.63
N ARG A 45 3.63 -11.65 4.82
CA ARG A 45 4.45 -10.94 3.81
C ARG A 45 3.76 -10.73 2.45
N TYR A 46 2.49 -10.31 2.46
CA TYR A 46 1.78 -9.96 1.22
C TYR A 46 2.47 -8.79 0.52
N GLU A 47 2.68 -8.91 -0.79
CA GLU A 47 3.39 -7.89 -1.59
C GLU A 47 2.65 -6.54 -1.62
N TRP A 48 1.34 -6.57 -1.83
CA TRP A 48 0.51 -5.37 -1.91
C TRP A 48 -0.59 -5.39 -0.87
N ILE A 49 -0.73 -4.27 -0.18
CA ILE A 49 -1.81 -4.05 0.78
C ILE A 49 -2.47 -2.69 0.53
N ILE A 50 -3.72 -2.57 0.96
CA ILE A 50 -4.32 -1.29 1.30
C ILE A 50 -4.42 -1.16 2.81
N TYR A 51 -4.45 0.06 3.32
CA TYR A 51 -4.72 0.37 4.72
C TYR A 51 -5.83 1.41 4.84
N THR A 52 -6.48 1.47 6.00
CA THR A 52 -7.53 2.48 6.27
C THR A 52 -6.99 3.63 7.11
N ASN A 53 -6.16 3.31 8.11
CA ASN A 53 -5.60 4.31 9.01
C ASN A 53 -4.07 4.26 8.99
N PHE A 54 -3.48 5.46 9.02
CA PHE A 54 -2.06 5.69 9.15
C PHE A 54 -1.83 6.54 10.39
N HIS A 55 -0.98 6.07 11.31
CA HIS A 55 -0.71 6.83 12.54
C HIS A 55 0.75 6.73 12.98
N THR A 56 1.21 7.77 13.67
CA THR A 56 2.54 7.84 14.27
C THR A 56 2.47 7.48 15.75
N SER A 57 3.35 6.58 16.20
CA SER A 57 3.55 6.30 17.63
C SER A 57 5.02 5.99 17.90
N GLY A 58 5.59 6.60 18.95
CA GLY A 58 6.98 6.37 19.35
C GLY A 58 8.01 6.63 18.24
N GLY A 59 7.75 7.58 17.34
CA GLY A 59 8.62 7.91 16.20
C GLY A 59 8.55 6.94 15.01
N LYS A 60 7.63 5.97 15.04
CA LYS A 60 7.38 5.03 13.95
C LYS A 60 6.00 5.25 13.34
N GLN A 61 5.87 4.97 12.06
CA GLN A 61 4.61 4.99 11.33
C GLN A 61 4.00 3.60 11.29
N PHE A 62 2.68 3.51 11.47
CA PHE A 62 1.95 2.26 11.51
C PHE A 62 0.72 2.26 10.59
N LEU A 63 0.56 1.16 9.85
CA LEU A 63 -0.59 0.87 9.00
C LEU A 63 -1.59 0.00 9.78
N GLN A 64 -2.85 0.44 9.84
CA GLN A 64 -3.94 -0.27 10.50
C GLN A 64 -5.06 -0.65 9.53
N THR A 65 -5.79 -1.71 9.91
CA THR A 65 -6.87 -2.28 9.09
C THR A 65 -6.36 -2.62 7.69
N ALA A 66 -5.20 -3.29 7.63
CA ALA A 66 -4.56 -3.64 6.38
C ALA A 66 -5.27 -4.82 5.72
N THR A 67 -5.44 -4.75 4.40
CA THR A 67 -6.01 -5.84 3.59
C THR A 67 -5.08 -6.13 2.42
N ALA A 68 -4.66 -7.39 2.27
CA ALA A 68 -3.89 -7.84 1.13
C ALA A 68 -4.69 -7.70 -0.17
N ILE A 69 -4.08 -7.22 -1.25
CA ILE A 69 -4.71 -7.00 -2.56
C ILE A 69 -3.78 -7.45 -3.68
N ASN A 70 -4.31 -7.60 -4.90
CA ASN A 70 -3.48 -7.73 -6.10
C ASN A 70 -3.32 -6.36 -6.77
N ALA A 71 -2.10 -6.04 -7.20
CA ALA A 71 -1.81 -4.78 -7.91
C ALA A 71 -2.63 -4.62 -9.20
N GLU A 72 -2.93 -5.72 -9.90
CA GLU A 72 -3.74 -5.75 -11.12
C GLU A 72 -5.16 -5.18 -10.94
N TRP A 73 -5.65 -5.05 -9.71
CA TRP A 73 -6.96 -4.45 -9.44
C TRP A 73 -6.94 -2.92 -9.46
N LEU A 74 -5.76 -2.33 -9.41
CA LEU A 74 -5.55 -0.89 -9.34
C LEU A 74 -5.04 -0.29 -10.65
N VAL A 75 -4.42 -1.07 -11.53
CA VAL A 75 -3.74 -0.60 -12.75
C VAL A 75 -4.65 0.20 -13.69
N ASP A 76 -5.92 -0.17 -13.80
CA ASP A 76 -6.88 0.51 -14.66
C ASP A 76 -7.41 1.82 -14.06
N LEU A 77 -7.11 2.11 -12.79
CA LEU A 77 -7.60 3.30 -12.13
C LEU A 77 -6.80 4.54 -12.59
N PRO A 78 -7.44 5.72 -12.74
CA PRO A 78 -6.78 6.95 -13.19
C PRO A 78 -5.56 7.36 -12.36
N PHE A 79 -5.48 6.91 -11.11
CA PHE A 79 -4.38 7.18 -10.20
C PHE A 79 -3.10 6.39 -10.55
N PHE A 80 -3.24 5.21 -11.16
CA PHE A 80 -2.13 4.32 -11.50
C PHE A 80 -1.76 4.35 -13.00
N GLN A 81 -2.32 5.30 -13.75
CA GLN A 81 -2.00 5.49 -15.16
C GLN A 81 -0.55 5.95 -15.33
N GLU A 82 0.16 5.35 -16.28
CA GLU A 82 1.57 5.59 -16.57
C GLU A 82 1.89 7.06 -16.91
N THR A 83 0.90 7.80 -17.41
CA THR A 83 0.98 9.25 -17.66
C THR A 83 1.13 10.09 -16.39
N ARG A 84 0.77 9.53 -15.22
CA ARG A 84 0.89 10.15 -13.89
C ARG A 84 2.00 9.56 -13.03
N LEU A 85 2.64 8.47 -13.48
CA LEU A 85 3.81 7.94 -12.81
C LEU A 85 4.96 8.94 -12.95
N ALA A 86 5.71 9.18 -11.87
CA ALA A 86 6.90 10.00 -11.94
C ALA A 86 7.82 9.42 -13.02
N LYS A 87 8.11 10.19 -14.08
CA LYS A 87 9.08 9.78 -15.10
C LYS A 87 10.46 9.83 -14.44
N ASN A 88 10.91 8.70 -13.92
CA ASN A 88 12.27 8.54 -13.44
C ASN A 88 13.21 8.90 -14.60
N GLY A 89 14.06 9.90 -14.37
CA GLY A 89 14.91 10.51 -15.39
C GLY A 89 15.76 9.50 -16.16
N THR A 90 15.86 9.76 -17.47
CA THR A 90 16.99 9.44 -18.36
C THR A 90 17.98 8.41 -17.83
N GLY A 91 17.71 7.13 -18.11
CA GLY A 91 18.78 6.15 -18.29
C GLY A 91 19.56 6.53 -19.55
N ARG A 92 20.71 7.18 -19.36
CA ARG A 92 21.74 7.39 -20.37
C ARG A 92 23.06 6.91 -19.80
#